data_AF-A0A973DH32-F1
#
_entry.id   AF-A0A973DH32-F1
#
_cell.length_a   1.000
_cell.length_b   1.000
_cell.length_c   1.000
_cell.angle_alpha   90.00
_cell.angle_beta   90.00
_cell.angle_gamma   90.00
#
_symmetry.space_group_name_H-M   'P 1'
#
loop_
_entity.id
_entity.type
_entity.pdbx_description
1 polymer ?
#
loop_
_entity_poly.entity_id
_entity_poly.type
_entity_poly.pdbx_seq_one_letter_code
_entity_poly.pdbx_strand_id
1 'polypeptide(L)'
;MRALLFGGLVACAALTGCSSIFDKHVEYTYIEPDSYPVLKAVGYAPISAQPGSNESQRTLLAIKASKLEAYRELAEQVYGQRISAGTTVQNSIAHNDQLQSQVQGVIKGAQVIKTYAVGDTYATELQLDMKRVHDLYIGEVKPRQVKKVTYY
;
A
#
# COMPACT_ATOMS: atom_id res chain seq x y z
N MET A 1 22.44 42.00 54.87
CA MET A 1 21.80 41.75 53.55
C MET A 1 22.78 41.41 52.40
N ARG A 2 24.04 40.98 52.66
CA ARG A 2 25.00 40.62 51.59
C ARG A 2 25.26 39.11 51.44
N ALA A 3 24.91 38.30 52.44
CA ALA A 3 25.12 36.84 52.39
C ALA A 3 24.00 36.08 51.63
N LEU A 4 22.78 36.64 51.55
CA LEU A 4 21.66 36.03 50.82
C LEU A 4 21.76 36.21 49.29
N LEU A 5 22.58 37.15 48.81
CA LEU A 5 22.77 37.40 47.38
C LEU A 5 23.82 36.46 46.75
N PHE A 6 24.79 35.97 47.53
CA PHE A 6 25.80 35.02 47.03
C PHE A 6 25.27 33.57 46.96
N GLY A 7 24.33 33.19 47.82
CA GLY A 7 23.71 31.85 47.77
C GLY A 7 22.82 31.63 46.55
N GLY A 8 22.12 32.68 46.08
CA GLY A 8 21.24 32.60 44.91
C GLY A 8 21.98 32.43 43.58
N LEU A 9 23.20 32.98 43.47
CA LEU A 9 23.96 32.96 42.22
C LEU A 9 24.67 31.60 41.98
N VAL A 10 24.99 30.86 43.05
CA VAL A 10 25.56 29.50 42.97
C VAL A 10 24.48 28.46 42.62
N ALA A 11 23.22 28.68 43.03
CA ALA A 11 22.10 27.79 42.71
C ALA A 11 21.74 27.79 41.21
N CYS A 12 21.92 28.90 40.50
CA CYS A 12 21.65 28.98 39.06
C CYS A 12 22.71 28.29 38.18
N ALA A 13 23.94 28.14 38.67
CA ALA A 13 25.02 27.46 37.93
C ALA A 13 24.89 25.92 37.97
N ALA A 14 24.13 25.37 38.91
CA ALA A 14 23.89 23.93 39.02
C ALA A 14 22.75 23.42 38.11
N LEU A 15 21.99 24.31 37.44
CA LEU A 15 20.88 23.95 36.56
C LEU A 15 21.26 23.95 35.06
N THR A 16 22.46 24.39 34.71
CA THR A 16 22.99 24.31 33.35
C THR A 16 23.69 22.97 33.15
N GLY A 17 22.98 21.94 32.70
CA GLY A 17 23.66 20.77 32.14
C GLY A 17 22.94 19.44 32.19
N CYS A 18 21.68 19.37 31.78
CA CYS A 18 21.07 18.11 31.34
C CYS A 18 20.26 18.31 30.04
N SER A 19 20.77 19.09 29.08
CA SER A 19 20.33 18.94 27.69
C SER A 19 21.20 17.84 27.07
N SER A 20 20.70 16.61 27.05
CA SER A 20 21.27 15.51 26.29
C SER A 20 21.25 15.87 24.80
N ILE A 21 22.33 16.47 24.31
CA ILE A 21 22.57 16.87 22.91
C ILE A 21 22.88 15.64 22.01
N PHE A 22 22.40 14.45 22.37
CA PHE A 22 22.50 13.28 21.50
C PHE A 22 21.45 13.36 20.40
N ASP A 23 21.62 14.28 19.45
CA ASP A 23 20.77 14.37 18.26
C ASP A 23 21.20 13.29 17.26
N LYS A 24 20.51 12.15 17.32
CA LYS A 24 20.75 10.97 16.48
C LYS A 24 20.46 11.32 15.02
N HIS A 25 21.50 11.68 14.29
CA HIS A 25 21.41 11.88 12.84
C HIS A 25 21.51 10.54 12.14
N VAL A 26 20.38 10.09 11.61
CA VAL A 26 20.24 8.92 10.76
C VAL A 26 20.27 9.36 9.30
N GLU A 27 21.36 9.10 8.59
CA GLU A 27 21.39 9.24 7.13
C GLU A 27 20.71 8.02 6.50
N TYR A 28 20.04 8.13 5.36
CA TYR A 28 19.26 7.04 4.76
C TYR A 28 19.78 6.68 3.35
N THR A 29 19.90 5.40 2.96
CA THR A 29 20.31 4.99 1.58
C THR A 29 19.31 4.01 0.97
N TYR A 30 19.07 4.18 -0.33
CA TYR A 30 18.11 3.40 -1.11
C TYR A 30 18.82 2.29 -1.89
N ILE A 31 18.40 1.04 -1.71
CA ILE A 31 18.88 -0.13 -2.48
C ILE A 31 17.73 -0.56 -3.38
N GLU A 32 17.89 -0.37 -4.69
CA GLU A 32 16.90 -0.78 -5.69
C GLU A 32 16.99 -2.30 -5.95
N PRO A 33 15.87 -3.01 -6.16
CA PRO A 33 15.90 -4.40 -6.60
C PRO A 33 16.52 -4.55 -8.00
N ASP A 34 17.27 -5.63 -8.24
CA ASP A 34 17.92 -5.89 -9.54
C ASP A 34 16.94 -6.04 -10.72
N SER A 35 15.68 -6.43 -10.46
CA SER A 35 14.62 -6.48 -11.48
C SER A 35 13.23 -6.38 -10.87
N TYR A 36 12.27 -5.87 -11.65
CA TYR A 36 10.86 -5.78 -11.29
C TYR A 36 10.03 -6.76 -12.13
N PRO A 37 9.26 -7.66 -11.52
CA PRO A 37 8.40 -8.56 -12.28
C PRO A 37 7.19 -7.82 -12.85
N VAL A 38 6.67 -8.33 -13.96
CA VAL A 38 5.41 -7.88 -14.56
C VAL A 38 4.35 -8.95 -14.30
N LEU A 39 3.31 -8.59 -13.56
CA LEU A 39 2.19 -9.49 -13.25
C LEU A 39 1.08 -9.31 -14.28
N LYS A 40 0.35 -10.39 -14.55
CA LYS A 40 -0.78 -10.42 -15.48
C LYS A 40 -1.94 -11.18 -14.85
N ALA A 41 -3.15 -10.72 -15.11
CA ALA A 41 -4.37 -11.41 -14.66
C ALA A 41 -5.48 -11.28 -15.69
N VAL A 42 -6.43 -12.22 -15.65
CA VAL A 42 -7.57 -12.25 -16.55
C VAL A 42 -8.85 -12.50 -15.77
N GLY A 43 -9.71 -11.48 -15.74
CA GLY A 43 -11.02 -11.60 -15.13
C GLY A 43 -12.08 -11.97 -16.14
N TYR A 44 -12.99 -12.86 -15.73
CA TYR A 44 -14.08 -13.35 -16.55
C TYR A 44 -15.43 -13.02 -15.93
N ALA A 45 -16.41 -12.65 -16.75
CA ALA A 45 -17.78 -12.45 -16.29
C ALA A 45 -18.80 -12.84 -17.37
N PRO A 46 -19.68 -13.82 -17.10
CA PRO A 46 -20.79 -14.16 -17.99
C PRO A 46 -21.79 -13.00 -18.08
N ILE A 47 -22.27 -12.70 -19.28
CA ILE A 47 -23.27 -11.67 -19.59
C ILE A 47 -24.63 -12.11 -19.07
N SER A 48 -25.01 -13.36 -19.33
CA SER A 48 -26.29 -13.93 -18.88
C SER A 48 -26.49 -13.88 -17.36
N ALA A 49 -25.40 -13.98 -16.60
CA ALA A 49 -25.41 -13.96 -15.14
C ALA A 49 -25.51 -12.55 -14.52
N GLN A 50 -25.38 -11.48 -15.32
CA GLN A 50 -25.41 -10.13 -14.79
C GLN A 50 -26.82 -9.63 -14.48
N PRO A 51 -27.02 -8.88 -13.38
CA PRO A 51 -28.30 -8.30 -13.03
C PRO A 51 -28.60 -7.06 -13.91
N GLY A 52 -29.26 -7.26 -15.05
CA GLY A 52 -29.64 -6.17 -15.95
C GLY A 52 -31.01 -6.38 -16.58
N SER A 53 -31.74 -5.28 -16.77
CA SER A 53 -33.10 -5.31 -17.34
C SER A 53 -33.10 -5.63 -18.85
N ASN A 54 -31.99 -5.34 -19.54
CA ASN A 54 -31.80 -5.60 -20.96
C ASN A 54 -30.38 -6.11 -21.24
N GLU A 55 -30.17 -6.63 -22.45
CA GLU A 55 -28.89 -7.21 -22.88
C GLU A 55 -27.74 -6.20 -22.87
N SER A 56 -27.97 -4.96 -23.31
CA SER A 56 -26.96 -3.90 -23.28
C SER A 56 -26.50 -3.59 -21.85
N GLN A 57 -27.44 -3.53 -20.89
CA GLN A 57 -27.14 -3.31 -19.48
C GLN A 57 -26.34 -4.50 -18.91
N ARG A 58 -26.76 -5.73 -19.21
CA ARG A 58 -26.02 -6.95 -18.79
C ARG A 58 -24.61 -6.98 -19.36
N THR A 59 -24.45 -6.59 -20.62
CA THR A 59 -23.15 -6.47 -21.30
C THR A 59 -22.24 -5.46 -20.60
N LEU A 60 -22.74 -4.26 -20.33
CA LEU A 60 -21.97 -3.24 -19.60
C LEU A 60 -21.58 -3.69 -18.19
N LEU A 61 -22.46 -4.43 -17.52
CA LEU A 61 -22.17 -5.00 -16.21
C LEU A 61 -21.12 -6.12 -16.30
N ALA A 62 -21.17 -6.97 -17.33
CA ALA A 62 -20.20 -8.04 -17.53
C ALA A 62 -18.80 -7.48 -17.81
N ILE A 63 -18.71 -6.41 -18.59
CA ILE A 63 -17.45 -5.68 -18.80
C ILE A 63 -16.90 -5.17 -17.46
N LYS A 64 -17.74 -4.57 -16.62
CA LYS A 64 -17.32 -4.07 -15.29
C LYS A 64 -16.91 -5.20 -14.34
N ALA A 65 -17.70 -6.27 -14.30
CA ALA A 65 -17.47 -7.43 -13.45
C ALA A 65 -16.18 -8.16 -13.86
N SER A 66 -15.96 -8.39 -15.16
CA SER A 66 -14.71 -9.00 -15.65
C SER A 66 -13.48 -8.16 -15.31
N LYS A 67 -13.59 -6.82 -15.40
CA LYS A 67 -12.52 -5.92 -14.98
C LYS A 67 -12.25 -5.99 -13.47
N LEU A 68 -13.30 -6.02 -12.64
CA LEU A 68 -13.15 -6.13 -11.18
C LEU A 68 -12.50 -7.46 -10.79
N GLU A 69 -12.91 -8.55 -11.42
CA GLU A 69 -12.35 -9.88 -11.19
C GLU A 69 -10.86 -9.93 -11.55
N ALA A 70 -10.47 -9.30 -12.66
CA ALA A 70 -9.06 -9.21 -13.05
C ALA A 70 -8.23 -8.43 -12.03
N TYR A 71 -8.77 -7.35 -11.44
CA TYR A 71 -8.10 -6.63 -10.36
C TYR A 71 -7.97 -7.47 -9.10
N ARG A 72 -9.00 -8.27 -8.77
CA ARG A 72 -8.98 -9.18 -7.62
C ARG A 72 -7.88 -10.22 -7.78
N GLU A 73 -7.80 -10.85 -8.95
CA GLU A 73 -6.74 -11.82 -9.25
C GLU A 73 -5.34 -11.18 -9.20
N LEU A 74 -5.15 -9.97 -9.75
CA LEU A 74 -3.88 -9.24 -9.59
C LEU A 74 -3.56 -8.97 -8.11
N ALA A 75 -4.54 -8.55 -7.32
CA ALA A 75 -4.34 -8.30 -5.89
C ALA A 75 -3.97 -9.58 -5.13
N GLU A 76 -4.57 -10.72 -5.48
CA GLU A 76 -4.20 -12.02 -4.93
C GLU A 76 -2.76 -12.42 -5.30
N GLN A 77 -2.32 -12.14 -6.53
CA GLN A 77 -0.93 -12.39 -6.93
C GLN A 77 0.07 -11.50 -6.16
N VAL A 78 -0.32 -10.25 -5.85
CA VAL A 78 0.55 -9.29 -5.14
C VAL A 78 0.62 -9.57 -3.64
N TYR A 79 -0.51 -9.85 -3.00
CA TYR A 79 -0.61 -9.96 -1.54
C TYR A 79 -0.74 -11.39 -1.02
N GLY A 80 -0.96 -12.36 -1.90
CA GLY A 80 -1.23 -13.77 -1.58
C GLY A 80 -2.67 -14.02 -1.12
N GLN A 81 -3.18 -15.24 -1.35
CA GLN A 81 -4.46 -15.67 -0.81
C GLN A 81 -4.31 -16.00 0.68
N ARG A 82 -4.91 -15.20 1.57
CA ARG A 82 -4.95 -15.50 3.00
C ARG A 82 -6.13 -16.42 3.33
N ILE A 83 -5.86 -17.71 3.52
CA ILE A 83 -6.82 -18.64 4.13
C ILE A 83 -6.59 -18.62 5.64
N SER A 84 -7.39 -17.86 6.39
CA SER A 84 -7.36 -17.88 7.86
C SER A 84 -8.48 -18.77 8.41
N ALA A 85 -8.12 -20.00 8.77
CA ALA A 85 -8.99 -20.90 9.53
C ALA A 85 -9.02 -20.42 11.00
N GLY A 86 -9.97 -19.55 11.37
CA GLY A 86 -10.15 -19.11 12.76
C GLY A 86 -10.57 -17.65 12.98
N THR A 87 -11.14 -16.98 11.98
CA THR A 87 -11.44 -15.54 12.07
C THR A 87 -12.71 -15.27 12.90
N THR A 88 -12.59 -14.55 14.02
CA THR A 88 -13.71 -13.96 14.77
C THR A 88 -14.29 -12.75 14.03
N VAL A 89 -15.56 -12.37 14.29
CA VAL A 89 -16.27 -11.31 13.54
C VAL A 89 -15.50 -9.97 13.48
N GLN A 90 -14.86 -9.54 14.57
CA GLN A 90 -14.02 -8.33 14.59
C GLN A 90 -12.78 -8.46 13.70
N ASN A 91 -12.13 -9.63 13.70
CA ASN A 91 -11.00 -9.90 12.82
C ASN A 91 -11.44 -9.93 11.34
N SER A 92 -12.68 -10.34 11.05
CA SER A 92 -13.22 -10.34 9.69
C SER A 92 -13.38 -8.92 9.12
N ILE A 93 -13.82 -7.95 9.95
CA ILE A 93 -13.97 -6.55 9.51
C ILE A 93 -12.60 -5.92 9.23
N ALA A 94 -11.65 -6.04 10.17
CA ALA A 94 -10.30 -5.50 9.98
C ALA A 94 -9.59 -6.17 8.78
N HIS A 95 -9.79 -7.47 8.59
CA HIS A 95 -9.25 -8.19 7.43
C HIS A 95 -9.87 -7.72 6.12
N ASN A 96 -11.18 -7.44 6.09
CA ASN A 96 -11.86 -6.90 4.92
C ASN A 96 -11.34 -5.50 4.54
N ASP A 97 -11.18 -4.60 5.51
CA ASP A 97 -10.65 -3.25 5.27
C ASP A 97 -9.22 -3.31 4.71
N GLN A 98 -8.40 -4.23 5.22
CA GLN A 98 -7.05 -4.46 4.74
C GLN A 98 -7.03 -5.02 3.30
N LEU A 99 -7.90 -5.99 2.99
CA LEU A 99 -8.06 -6.51 1.62
C LEU A 99 -8.51 -5.40 0.67
N GLN A 100 -9.46 -4.56 1.09
CA GLN A 100 -9.96 -3.47 0.27
C GLN A 100 -8.89 -2.41 -0.01
N SER A 101 -8.08 -2.06 0.99
CA SER A 101 -6.93 -1.16 0.82
C SER A 101 -5.86 -1.74 -0.11
N GLN A 102 -5.58 -3.04 0.00
CA GLN A 102 -4.66 -3.78 -0.88
C GLN A 102 -5.11 -3.75 -2.35
N VAL A 103 -6.38 -4.06 -2.61
CA VAL A 103 -6.98 -3.98 -3.95
C VAL A 103 -6.89 -2.55 -4.51
N GLN A 104 -7.18 -1.53 -3.70
CA GLN A 104 -7.05 -0.12 -4.11
C GLN A 104 -5.62 0.28 -4.49
N GLY A 105 -4.61 -0.22 -3.77
CA GLY A 105 -3.19 0.01 -4.10
C GLY A 105 -2.81 -0.56 -5.47
N VAL A 106 -3.27 -1.77 -5.80
CA VAL A 106 -3.01 -2.44 -7.08
C VAL A 106 -3.70 -1.74 -8.25
N ILE A 107 -4.92 -1.22 -8.04
CA ILE A 107 -5.68 -0.50 -9.08
C ILE A 107 -4.90 0.71 -9.64
N LYS A 108 -4.13 1.42 -8.80
CA LYS A 108 -3.35 2.60 -9.23
C LYS A 108 -2.21 2.22 -10.21
N GLY A 109 -1.63 1.04 -10.05
CA GLY A 109 -0.52 0.55 -10.86
C GLY A 109 -0.93 -0.22 -12.11
N ALA A 110 -2.11 -0.85 -12.09
CA ALA A 110 -2.54 -1.81 -13.11
C ALA A 110 -3.10 -1.14 -14.37
N GLN A 111 -2.76 -1.70 -15.53
CA GLN A 111 -3.17 -1.25 -16.85
C GLN A 111 -4.08 -2.28 -17.52
N VAL A 112 -5.16 -1.82 -18.16
CA VAL A 112 -6.04 -2.67 -18.97
C VAL A 112 -5.37 -2.87 -20.33
N ILE A 113 -5.08 -4.12 -20.68
CA ILE A 113 -4.50 -4.46 -21.98
C ILE A 113 -5.59 -4.67 -23.02
N LYS A 114 -6.62 -5.45 -22.67
CA LYS A 114 -7.76 -5.71 -23.55
C LYS A 114 -8.98 -6.15 -22.78
N THR A 115 -10.15 -5.86 -23.36
CA THR A 115 -11.44 -6.38 -22.93
C THR A 115 -12.20 -6.84 -24.15
N TYR A 116 -12.67 -8.08 -24.15
CA TYR A 116 -13.33 -8.69 -25.30
C TYR A 116 -14.33 -9.77 -24.87
N ALA A 117 -15.32 -10.02 -25.72
CA ALA A 117 -16.29 -11.08 -25.51
C ALA A 117 -15.76 -12.42 -26.07
N VAL A 118 -16.04 -13.49 -25.35
CA VAL A 118 -15.78 -14.89 -25.72
C VAL A 118 -17.08 -15.65 -25.47
N GLY A 119 -17.91 -15.78 -26.51
CA GLY A 119 -19.26 -16.34 -26.37
C GLY A 119 -20.12 -15.49 -25.43
N ASP A 120 -20.67 -16.10 -24.38
CA ASP A 120 -21.47 -15.42 -23.34
C ASP A 120 -20.62 -14.73 -22.26
N THR A 121 -19.29 -14.74 -22.33
CA THR A 121 -18.41 -14.26 -21.25
C THR A 121 -17.54 -13.10 -21.73
N TYR A 122 -17.47 -12.02 -20.95
CA TYR A 122 -16.42 -11.02 -21.14
C TYR A 122 -15.14 -11.41 -20.41
N ALA A 123 -14.01 -11.28 -21.09
CA ALA A 123 -12.68 -11.41 -20.54
C ALA A 123 -11.99 -10.04 -20.53
N THR A 124 -11.38 -9.68 -19.41
CA THR A 124 -10.55 -8.47 -19.28
C THR A 124 -9.16 -8.86 -18.81
N GLU A 125 -8.15 -8.52 -19.60
CA GLU A 125 -6.75 -8.75 -19.26
C GLU A 125 -6.11 -7.48 -18.71
N LEU A 126 -5.45 -7.63 -17.56
CA LEU A 126 -4.71 -6.58 -16.88
C LEU A 126 -3.23 -6.93 -16.80
N GLN A 127 -2.41 -5.89 -16.75
CA GLN A 127 -0.97 -5.98 -16.50
C GLN A 127 -0.59 -5.03 -15.37
N LEU A 128 0.29 -5.49 -14.47
CA LEU A 128 0.88 -4.68 -13.42
C LEU A 128 2.40 -4.71 -13.54
N ASP A 129 2.99 -3.57 -13.86
CA ASP A 129 4.44 -3.39 -13.83
C ASP A 129 4.87 -2.99 -12.41
N MET A 130 5.59 -3.88 -11.72
CA MET A 130 6.04 -3.62 -10.35
C MET A 130 7.06 -2.48 -10.27
N LYS A 131 7.75 -2.15 -11.37
CA LYS A 131 8.59 -0.95 -11.42
C LYS A 131 7.74 0.30 -11.29
N ARG A 132 6.63 0.36 -12.04
CA ARG A 132 5.70 1.50 -11.98
C ARG A 132 5.03 1.63 -10.61
N VAL A 133 4.66 0.50 -9.98
CA VAL A 133 4.13 0.49 -8.60
C VAL A 133 5.17 1.06 -7.63
N HIS A 134 6.41 0.60 -7.77
CA HIS A 134 7.52 1.04 -6.96
C HIS A 134 7.79 2.55 -7.11
N ASP A 135 7.85 3.05 -8.35
CA ASP A 135 8.02 4.47 -8.66
C ASP A 135 6.91 5.34 -8.03
N LEU A 136 5.65 4.86 -8.08
CA LEU A 136 4.50 5.52 -7.44
C LEU A 136 4.61 5.53 -5.91
N TYR A 137 5.09 4.43 -5.30
CA TYR A 137 5.23 4.32 -3.85
C TYR A 137 6.36 5.18 -3.29
N ILE A 138 7.53 5.21 -3.96
CA ILE A 138 8.66 6.07 -3.53
C ILE A 138 8.32 7.56 -3.63
N GLY A 139 7.50 7.95 -4.61
CA GLY A 139 7.01 9.32 -4.73
C GLY A 139 6.18 9.76 -3.51
N GLU A 140 5.40 8.85 -2.93
CA GLU A 140 4.55 9.12 -1.75
C GLU A 140 5.28 8.89 -0.41
N VAL A 141 6.12 7.86 -0.32
CA VAL A 141 6.83 7.45 0.90
C VAL A 141 8.30 7.28 0.56
N LYS A 142 9.13 8.32 0.79
CA LYS A 142 10.60 8.19 0.69
C LYS A 142 11.05 7.13 1.69
N PRO A 143 11.43 5.89 1.29
CA PRO A 143 11.80 4.85 2.24
C PRO A 143 13.15 5.22 2.86
N ARG A 144 13.24 5.09 4.17
CA ARG A 144 14.36 5.60 4.97
C ARG A 144 15.01 4.42 5.74
N GLN A 145 16.16 3.88 5.30
CA GLN A 145 17.01 2.92 6.07
C GLN A 145 18.33 3.47 6.66
N VAL A 146 18.55 3.34 7.97
CA VAL A 146 19.63 4.01 8.73
C VAL A 146 21.03 3.63 8.20
N LYS A 147 21.64 4.48 7.39
CA LYS A 147 23.00 4.40 6.85
C LYS A 147 24.08 4.59 7.92
N LYS A 148 23.88 5.55 8.83
CA LYS A 148 24.81 5.83 9.92
C LYS A 148 24.10 6.56 11.04
N VAL A 149 24.40 6.19 12.29
CA VAL A 149 24.03 6.96 13.48
C VAL A 149 25.27 7.70 13.93
N THR A 150 25.28 9.03 13.80
CA THR A 150 26.35 9.86 14.36
C THR A 150 25.85 10.47 15.66
N TYR A 151 26.66 10.34 16.71
CA TYR A 151 26.43 10.94 18.02
C TYR A 151 27.34 12.16 18.13
N TYR A 152 26.78 13.31 18.49
CA TYR A 152 27.50 14.56 18.76
C TYR A 152 27.46 14.88 20.25
#